data_AF-A0A1J5DKR8-F1
#
_entry.id   AF-A0A1J5DKR8-F1
#
_cell.length_a   1.000
_cell.length_b   1.000
_cell.length_c   1.000
_cell.angle_alpha   90.00
_cell.angle_beta   90.00
_cell.angle_gamma   90.00
#
_symmetry.space_group_name_H-M   'P 1'
#
loop_
_entity.id
_entity.type
_entity.pdbx_description
1 polymer ?
#
loop_
_entity_poly.entity_id
_entity_poly.type
_entity_poly.pdbx_seq_one_letter_code
_entity_poly.pdbx_strand_id
1 'polypeptide(L)'
;MKTSFFFLLSVLLLTLSTNASAQYNKSAGQNAPMEAVEVEKVNDKTGQIEKEMVQRRVQGDSYGNAQGSDYDLAVDGAFEGQTIVVLDFYNVLQADAKSALERKGFSVYRYSNAAPEPKELEESLAKANQLWIISSCDPGSTRLSKDHLKVIKDFFDAGHGLYIWGDNDPCLYDANAVATYVFDTKLEGDVPGDQTVTLFEKEGEPGVLPGHLLTTGIEHIYEGVTVATLQPTEGFKPLIYGSAGNLIAGYYDQDGKRAIIDGGFTRLYYKWDTAGTGRYVMNAAAWLANAERFGDVVNPKLKEEKQ
;
A
#
# COMPACT_ATOMS: atom_id res chain seq x y z
N MET A 1 -21.13 0.42 64.56
CA MET A 1 -19.81 -0.23 64.66
C MET A 1 -19.57 -1.03 63.40
N LYS A 2 -18.38 -0.92 62.79
CA LYS A 2 -17.94 -1.36 61.44
C LYS A 2 -18.00 -0.28 60.34
N THR A 3 -16.98 0.56 60.40
CA THR A 3 -16.11 1.00 59.30
C THR A 3 -16.17 0.13 58.04
N SER A 4 -16.18 0.76 56.86
CA SER A 4 -15.05 0.67 55.91
C SER A 4 -15.20 1.64 54.74
N PHE A 5 -14.15 2.45 54.57
CA PHE A 5 -13.74 3.15 53.37
C PHE A 5 -13.83 2.23 52.14
N PHE A 6 -14.33 2.73 51.00
CA PHE A 6 -13.89 2.26 49.70
C PHE A 6 -13.36 3.42 48.87
N PHE A 7 -12.13 3.20 48.43
CA PHE A 7 -11.21 4.12 47.80
C PHE A 7 -11.53 4.28 46.31
N LEU A 8 -11.18 5.46 45.78
CA LEU A 8 -11.00 5.77 44.36
C LEU A 8 -10.36 4.62 43.56
N LEU A 9 -10.99 4.25 42.44
CA LEU A 9 -10.41 3.73 41.18
C LEU A 9 -11.63 3.55 40.24
N SER A 10 -11.74 4.12 39.04
CA SER A 10 -10.76 4.21 37.97
C SER A 10 -11.16 5.34 37.00
N VAL A 11 -10.33 6.36 36.87
CA VAL A 11 -10.25 7.20 35.67
C VAL A 11 -8.88 6.93 35.10
N LEU A 12 -8.77 5.94 34.22
CA LEU A 12 -7.61 5.78 33.35
C LEU A 12 -7.99 4.87 32.20
N LEU A 13 -7.97 5.42 30.99
CA LEU A 13 -7.76 4.81 29.67
C LEU A 13 -8.65 5.51 28.64
N LEU A 14 -8.12 6.59 28.07
CA LEU A 14 -8.44 7.07 26.72
C LEU A 14 -7.39 8.13 26.31
N THR A 15 -6.11 7.75 26.35
CA THR A 15 -5.02 8.53 25.73
C THR A 15 -3.98 7.55 25.16
N LEU A 16 -4.36 6.77 24.16
CA LEU A 16 -3.42 5.95 23.37
C LEU A 16 -3.77 6.05 21.87
N SER A 17 -3.95 7.26 21.36
CA SER A 17 -4.18 7.46 19.92
C SER A 17 -3.39 8.63 19.32
N THR A 18 -2.30 9.08 19.97
CA THR A 18 -1.51 10.23 19.48
C THR A 18 -0.29 9.85 18.64
N ASN A 19 0.13 8.58 18.59
CA ASN A 19 1.35 8.22 17.85
C ASN A 19 1.08 7.85 16.38
N ALA A 20 -0.10 7.30 16.04
CA ALA A 20 -0.44 6.98 14.66
C ALA A 20 -0.47 8.21 13.74
N SER A 21 -0.78 9.39 14.28
CA SER A 21 -0.81 10.65 13.52
C SER A 21 0.57 11.20 13.13
N ALA A 22 1.67 10.67 13.66
CA ALA A 22 3.01 11.15 13.32
C ALA A 22 3.56 10.57 12.01
N GLN A 23 3.06 9.41 11.58
CA GLN A 23 3.59 8.70 10.41
C GLN A 23 2.96 9.16 9.09
N TYR A 24 1.69 9.59 9.13
CA TYR A 24 0.97 10.04 7.95
C TYR A 24 1.06 11.56 7.76
N ASN A 25 1.11 11.99 6.51
CA ASN A 25 1.15 13.41 6.20
C ASN A 25 -0.22 14.08 6.45
N LYS A 26 -0.25 15.41 6.44
CA LYS A 26 -1.48 16.21 6.59
C LYS A 26 -2.49 16.01 5.44
N SER A 27 -2.04 15.45 4.33
CA SER A 27 -2.81 15.23 3.11
C SER A 27 -3.39 13.82 3.03
N ALA A 28 -3.23 12.99 4.06
CA ALA A 28 -3.65 11.60 4.06
C ALA A 28 -5.10 11.44 3.59
N GLY A 29 -5.30 10.62 2.55
CA GLY A 29 -6.60 10.38 1.92
C GLY A 29 -7.03 11.44 0.88
N GLN A 30 -6.23 12.48 0.63
CA GLN A 30 -6.50 13.48 -0.40
C GLN A 30 -5.75 13.14 -1.69
N ASN A 31 -6.47 12.92 -2.79
CA ASN A 31 -5.86 12.73 -4.11
C ASN A 31 -5.20 14.01 -4.63
N ALA A 32 -5.86 15.16 -4.43
CA ALA A 32 -5.46 16.48 -4.90
C ALA A 32 -5.19 17.43 -3.72
N PRO A 33 -4.03 17.32 -3.05
CA PRO A 33 -3.76 18.13 -1.87
C PRO A 33 -3.71 19.63 -2.17
N MET A 34 -4.10 20.41 -1.16
CA MET A 34 -4.10 21.87 -1.18
C MET A 34 -3.10 22.42 -0.17
N GLU A 35 -2.48 23.55 -0.51
CA GLU A 35 -1.60 24.31 0.38
C GLU A 35 -2.03 25.76 0.53
N ALA A 36 -1.81 26.32 1.72
CA ALA A 36 -2.05 27.71 2.01
C ALA A 36 -0.89 28.55 1.46
N VAL A 37 -1.17 29.39 0.47
CA VAL A 37 -0.19 30.28 -0.16
C VAL A 37 -0.55 31.73 0.18
N GLU A 38 0.44 32.51 0.61
CA GLU A 38 0.28 33.94 0.80
C GLU A 38 0.22 34.63 -0.57
N VAL A 39 -0.85 35.39 -0.81
CA VAL A 39 -1.01 36.20 -2.02
C VAL A 39 -1.16 37.67 -1.67
N GLU A 40 -0.51 38.51 -2.45
CA GLU A 40 -0.68 39.96 -2.37
C GLU A 40 -1.90 40.38 -3.19
N LYS A 41 -2.83 41.09 -2.56
CA LYS A 41 -4.04 41.62 -3.17
C LYS A 41 -4.11 43.11 -2.92
N VAL A 42 -4.39 43.90 -3.96
CA VAL A 42 -4.60 45.33 -3.81
C VAL A 42 -6.03 45.55 -3.31
N ASN A 43 -6.17 46.25 -2.19
CA ASN A 43 -7.47 46.65 -1.66
C ASN A 43 -8.05 47.77 -2.54
N ASP A 44 -9.16 47.50 -3.21
CA ASP A 44 -9.80 48.42 -4.16
C ASP A 44 -10.23 49.76 -3.55
N LYS A 45 -10.39 49.84 -2.22
CA LYS A 45 -10.83 51.05 -1.50
C LYS A 45 -9.67 51.89 -0.99
N THR A 46 -8.56 51.26 -0.61
CA THR A 46 -7.42 51.94 0.03
C THR A 46 -6.19 52.01 -0.87
N GLY A 47 -6.15 51.23 -1.96
CA GLY A 47 -4.98 51.05 -2.82
C GLY A 47 -3.82 50.33 -2.15
N GLN A 48 -4.00 49.82 -0.92
CA GLN A 48 -2.94 49.16 -0.16
C GLN A 48 -2.83 47.68 -0.54
N ILE A 49 -1.60 47.15 -0.48
CA ILE A 49 -1.37 45.71 -0.62
C ILE A 49 -1.73 45.04 0.71
N GLU A 50 -2.68 44.11 0.64
CA GLU A 50 -3.05 43.21 1.73
C GLU A 50 -2.54 41.81 1.42
N LYS A 51 -2.07 41.11 2.45
CA LYS A 51 -1.67 39.71 2.35
C LYS A 51 -2.85 38.84 2.74
N GLU A 52 -3.27 37.96 1.84
CA GLU A 52 -4.35 37.00 2.05
C GLU A 52 -3.79 35.59 1.94
N MET A 53 -4.19 34.68 2.84
CA MET A 53 -3.87 33.26 2.70
C MET A 53 -4.94 32.59 1.86
N VAL A 54 -4.58 32.05 0.71
CA VAL A 54 -5.50 31.32 -0.18
C VAL A 54 -5.08 29.86 -0.30
N GLN A 55 -6.06 28.96 -0.35
CA GLN A 55 -5.80 27.55 -0.62
C GLN A 55 -5.57 27.36 -2.12
N ARG A 56 -4.44 26.78 -2.51
CA ARG A 56 -4.13 26.42 -3.90
C ARG A 56 -3.79 24.96 -3.99
N ARG A 57 -4.14 24.34 -5.13
CA ARG A 57 -3.70 22.99 -5.43
C ARG A 57 -2.19 22.99 -5.50
N VAL A 58 -1.58 21.99 -4.88
CA VAL A 58 -0.12 21.83 -4.91
C VAL A 58 0.35 21.63 -6.35
N GLN A 59 1.61 21.96 -6.62
CA GLN A 59 2.17 21.74 -7.95
C GLN A 59 2.04 20.26 -8.34
N GLY A 60 1.52 20.02 -9.54
CA GLY A 60 1.44 18.69 -10.13
C GLY A 60 2.73 18.30 -10.86
N ASP A 61 3.01 17.00 -10.92
CA ASP A 61 4.00 16.41 -11.82
C ASP A 61 3.53 16.46 -13.28
N SER A 62 4.31 15.87 -14.20
CA SER A 62 3.97 15.83 -15.63
C SER A 62 2.66 15.09 -15.95
N TYR A 63 2.13 14.33 -14.99
CA TYR A 63 0.87 13.60 -15.10
C TYR A 63 -0.26 14.28 -14.33
N GLY A 64 0.02 15.27 -13.47
CA GLY A 64 -0.97 15.96 -12.64
C GLY A 64 -1.08 15.45 -11.20
N ASN A 65 -0.32 14.41 -10.82
CA ASN A 65 -0.25 13.97 -9.43
C ASN A 65 0.53 14.98 -8.60
N ALA A 66 0.36 14.99 -7.28
CA ALA A 66 1.13 15.89 -6.43
C ALA A 66 2.65 15.71 -6.65
N GLN A 67 3.40 16.81 -6.80
CA GLN A 67 4.85 16.78 -7.04
C GLN A 67 5.60 16.55 -5.72
N GLY A 68 6.55 15.60 -5.71
CA GLY A 68 7.43 15.35 -4.57
C GLY A 68 6.84 14.45 -3.47
N SER A 69 7.66 13.98 -2.53
CA SER A 69 7.27 12.97 -1.52
C SER A 69 6.46 13.53 -0.35
N ASP A 70 6.40 14.86 -0.17
CA ASP A 70 5.67 15.51 0.93
C ASP A 70 4.16 15.22 0.92
N TYR A 71 3.66 14.79 -0.24
CA TYR A 71 2.26 14.48 -0.48
C TYR A 71 1.98 12.97 -0.56
N ASP A 72 2.96 12.11 -0.24
CA ASP A 72 2.75 10.66 -0.10
C ASP A 72 1.96 10.39 1.18
N LEU A 73 1.28 9.24 1.31
CA LEU A 73 0.55 8.90 2.54
C LEU A 73 1.43 9.05 3.79
N ALA A 74 2.66 8.54 3.73
CA ALA A 74 3.60 8.60 4.83
C ALA A 74 4.72 9.62 4.61
N VAL A 75 5.15 10.24 5.69
CA VAL A 75 6.36 11.07 5.70
C VAL A 75 7.62 10.22 5.52
N ASP A 76 8.68 10.81 5.01
CA ASP A 76 9.96 10.11 4.85
C ASP A 76 10.51 9.68 6.23
N GLY A 77 11.05 8.46 6.31
CA GLY A 77 11.53 7.86 7.55
C GLY A 77 10.45 7.39 8.54
N ALA A 78 9.15 7.55 8.24
CA ALA A 78 8.05 7.20 9.14
C ALA A 78 8.08 5.76 9.67
N PHE A 79 8.68 4.83 8.92
CA PHE A 79 8.72 3.41 9.23
C PHE A 79 10.13 2.89 9.49
N GLU A 80 11.06 3.76 9.91
CA GLU A 80 12.42 3.35 10.27
C GLU A 80 12.42 2.15 11.21
N GLY A 81 13.09 1.07 10.78
CA GLY A 81 13.19 -0.17 11.55
C GLY A 81 12.09 -1.19 11.27
N GLN A 82 11.10 -0.87 10.44
CA GLN A 82 10.13 -1.86 9.96
C GLN A 82 10.68 -2.63 8.74
N THR A 83 10.26 -3.89 8.58
CA THR A 83 10.77 -4.78 7.54
C THR A 83 9.62 -5.35 6.72
N ILE A 84 9.75 -5.21 5.40
CA ILE A 84 8.93 -5.86 4.38
C ILE A 84 9.64 -7.14 3.96
N VAL A 85 9.00 -8.30 4.12
CA VAL A 85 9.47 -9.54 3.49
C VAL A 85 8.86 -9.62 2.10
N VAL A 86 9.68 -9.93 1.09
CA VAL A 86 9.24 -10.05 -0.30
C VAL A 86 9.61 -11.42 -0.85
N LEU A 87 8.60 -12.15 -1.32
CA LEU A 87 8.77 -13.34 -2.16
C LEU A 87 8.68 -12.87 -3.62
N ASP A 88 9.84 -12.65 -4.25
CA ASP A 88 9.94 -12.15 -5.62
C ASP A 88 10.27 -13.29 -6.57
N PHE A 89 9.22 -13.96 -7.07
CA PHE A 89 9.38 -15.15 -7.89
C PHE A 89 9.63 -14.86 -9.37
N TYR A 90 9.53 -13.59 -9.79
CA TYR A 90 9.79 -13.15 -11.15
C TYR A 90 11.01 -12.22 -11.27
N ASN A 91 11.59 -11.82 -10.14
CA ASN A 91 12.72 -10.89 -9.99
C ASN A 91 12.46 -9.48 -10.51
N VAL A 92 11.28 -8.94 -10.23
CA VAL A 92 10.88 -7.63 -10.75
C VAL A 92 10.94 -6.52 -9.72
N LEU A 93 11.24 -6.78 -8.45
CA LEU A 93 11.45 -5.68 -7.53
C LEU A 93 12.79 -4.98 -7.86
N GLN A 94 12.71 -3.86 -8.57
CA GLN A 94 13.86 -3.09 -9.03
C GLN A 94 14.42 -2.16 -7.94
N ALA A 95 15.61 -1.62 -8.20
CA ALA A 95 16.31 -0.71 -7.29
C ALA A 95 15.51 0.55 -6.95
N ASP A 96 14.73 1.09 -7.90
CA ASP A 96 13.92 2.31 -7.67
C ASP A 96 12.77 2.04 -6.70
N ALA A 97 12.07 0.91 -6.84
CA ALA A 97 11.04 0.49 -5.92
C ALA A 97 11.61 0.25 -4.51
N LYS A 98 12.77 -0.41 -4.41
CA LYS A 98 13.48 -0.60 -3.15
C LYS A 98 13.87 0.74 -2.51
N SER A 99 14.46 1.65 -3.28
CA SER A 99 14.89 2.97 -2.81
C SER A 99 13.71 3.83 -2.34
N ALA A 100 12.55 3.72 -3.00
CA ALA A 100 11.32 4.39 -2.59
C ALA A 100 10.79 3.87 -1.24
N LEU A 101 10.84 2.56 -1.01
CA LEU A 101 10.49 1.95 0.28
C LEU A 101 11.48 2.35 1.39
N GLU A 102 12.77 2.35 1.08
CA GLU A 102 13.84 2.78 2.01
C GLU A 102 13.68 4.25 2.41
N ARG A 103 13.27 5.12 1.47
CA ARG A 103 12.95 6.54 1.78
C ARG A 103 11.87 6.66 2.86
N LYS A 104 10.89 5.75 2.88
CA LYS A 104 9.84 5.71 3.91
C LYS A 104 10.29 5.03 5.20
N GLY A 105 11.52 4.54 5.27
CA GLY A 105 12.13 3.91 6.44
C GLY A 105 12.05 2.37 6.45
N PHE A 106 11.39 1.76 5.47
CA PHE A 106 11.30 0.31 5.38
C PHE A 106 12.63 -0.31 4.98
N SER A 107 12.96 -1.42 5.61
CA SER A 107 13.93 -2.39 5.08
C SER A 107 13.21 -3.44 4.25
N VAL A 108 13.84 -3.91 3.19
CA VAL A 108 13.31 -4.98 2.33
C VAL A 108 14.16 -6.23 2.50
N TYR A 109 13.54 -7.33 2.90
CA TYR A 109 14.15 -8.66 2.98
C TYR A 109 13.56 -9.56 1.89
N ARG A 110 14.35 -9.86 0.87
CA ARG A 110 13.87 -10.49 -0.37
C ARG A 110 14.36 -11.93 -0.51
N TYR A 111 13.42 -12.82 -0.83
CA TYR A 111 13.68 -14.14 -1.41
C TYR A 111 13.43 -14.08 -2.91
N SER A 112 14.46 -14.39 -3.69
CA SER A 112 14.41 -14.30 -5.16
C SER A 112 14.19 -15.67 -5.78
N ASN A 113 13.38 -15.76 -6.84
CA ASN A 113 13.10 -16.96 -7.63
C ASN A 113 12.45 -18.15 -6.91
N ALA A 114 12.60 -18.31 -5.61
CA ALA A 114 12.10 -19.45 -4.87
C ALA A 114 11.61 -19.02 -3.50
N ALA A 115 10.60 -19.71 -2.99
CA ALA A 115 10.26 -19.62 -1.58
C ALA A 115 11.38 -20.28 -0.76
N PRO A 116 11.74 -19.74 0.42
CA PRO A 116 12.55 -20.48 1.37
C PRO A 116 11.75 -21.66 1.92
N GLU A 117 12.32 -22.46 2.83
CA GLU A 117 11.52 -23.46 3.56
C GLU A 117 10.43 -22.78 4.41
N PRO A 118 9.25 -23.40 4.65
CA PRO A 118 8.15 -22.78 5.38
C PRO A 118 8.54 -22.23 6.76
N LYS A 119 9.38 -22.98 7.48
CA LYS A 119 9.89 -22.57 8.80
C LYS A 119 10.79 -21.33 8.70
N GLU A 120 11.60 -21.25 7.66
CA GLU A 120 12.45 -20.08 7.44
C GLU A 120 11.60 -18.85 7.06
N LEU A 121 10.55 -19.04 6.26
CA LEU A 121 9.58 -17.98 5.98
C LEU A 121 8.94 -17.48 7.29
N GLU A 122 8.49 -18.38 8.15
CA GLU A 122 7.91 -18.03 9.46
C GLU A 122 8.89 -17.22 10.33
N GLU A 123 10.15 -17.64 10.42
CA GLU A 123 11.20 -16.92 11.18
C GLU A 123 11.49 -15.51 10.64
N SER A 124 11.41 -15.34 9.31
CA SER A 124 11.54 -14.02 8.67
C SER A 124 10.30 -13.15 8.92
N LEU A 125 9.10 -13.72 8.80
CA LEU A 125 7.84 -13.02 9.03
C LEU A 125 7.66 -12.57 10.48
N ALA A 126 8.20 -13.31 11.45
CA ALA A 126 8.19 -12.91 12.86
C ALA A 126 8.90 -11.56 13.12
N LYS A 127 9.72 -11.08 12.19
CA LYS A 127 10.42 -9.78 12.24
C LYS A 127 9.86 -8.77 11.24
N ALA A 128 8.86 -9.15 10.45
CA ALA A 128 8.26 -8.31 9.43
C ALA A 128 6.97 -7.66 9.93
N ASN A 129 6.58 -6.54 9.32
CA ASN A 129 5.25 -5.95 9.52
C ASN A 129 4.29 -6.33 8.37
N GLN A 130 4.84 -6.71 7.22
CA GLN A 130 4.07 -7.08 6.03
C GLN A 130 4.86 -8.05 5.13
N LEU A 131 4.11 -8.78 4.31
CA LEU A 131 4.62 -9.73 3.31
C LEU A 131 4.10 -9.36 1.93
N TRP A 132 5.02 -9.27 0.96
CA TRP A 132 4.70 -9.07 -0.44
C TRP A 132 5.00 -10.35 -1.22
N ILE A 133 4.08 -10.77 -2.06
CA ILE A 133 4.23 -11.93 -2.96
C ILE A 133 4.14 -11.41 -4.38
N ILE A 134 5.17 -11.62 -5.18
CA ILE A 134 5.20 -11.31 -6.60
C ILE A 134 5.26 -12.63 -7.36
N SER A 135 4.16 -12.95 -8.04
CA SER A 135 4.00 -14.24 -8.72
C SER A 135 5.03 -14.45 -9.82
N SER A 136 5.43 -15.69 -10.00
CA SER A 136 6.18 -16.08 -11.21
C SER A 136 5.26 -16.19 -12.42
N CYS A 137 5.88 -16.21 -13.61
CA CYS A 137 5.23 -16.45 -14.91
C CYS A 137 5.47 -17.87 -15.44
N ASP A 138 5.74 -18.84 -14.56
CA ASP A 138 5.95 -20.24 -14.96
C ASP A 138 4.58 -20.95 -15.04
N PRO A 139 4.12 -21.36 -16.25
CA PRO A 139 2.75 -21.86 -16.44
C PRO A 139 2.39 -23.05 -15.54
N GLY A 140 1.26 -22.94 -14.85
CA GLY A 140 0.67 -24.02 -14.06
C GLY A 140 1.48 -24.45 -12.84
N SER A 141 2.49 -23.67 -12.45
CA SER A 141 3.35 -23.98 -11.30
C SER A 141 3.16 -22.95 -10.18
N THR A 142 3.21 -23.43 -8.94
CA THR A 142 3.34 -22.57 -7.77
C THR A 142 4.60 -22.95 -7.01
N ARG A 143 5.29 -21.94 -6.49
CA ARG A 143 6.48 -22.06 -5.65
C ARG A 143 6.11 -22.18 -4.18
N LEU A 144 4.83 -22.06 -3.84
CA LEU A 144 4.31 -22.13 -2.48
C LEU A 144 3.65 -23.49 -2.22
N SER A 145 4.18 -24.21 -1.23
CA SER A 145 3.52 -25.40 -0.70
C SER A 145 2.34 -25.03 0.22
N LYS A 146 1.50 -26.01 0.58
CA LYS A 146 0.41 -25.81 1.56
C LYS A 146 0.91 -25.31 2.91
N ASP A 147 2.11 -25.71 3.34
CA ASP A 147 2.69 -25.26 4.60
C ASP A 147 3.09 -23.79 4.54
N HIS A 148 3.56 -23.31 3.38
CA HIS A 148 3.77 -21.87 3.17
C HIS A 148 2.45 -21.11 3.28
N LEU A 149 1.39 -21.58 2.62
CA LEU A 149 0.08 -20.94 2.66
C LEU A 149 -0.46 -20.83 4.08
N LYS A 150 -0.23 -21.86 4.91
CA LYS A 150 -0.56 -21.84 6.34
C LYS A 150 0.22 -20.75 7.09
N VAL A 151 1.54 -20.68 6.91
CA VAL A 151 2.39 -19.64 7.52
C VAL A 151 1.92 -18.23 7.12
N ILE A 152 1.63 -18.02 5.83
CA ILE A 152 1.14 -16.75 5.30
C ILE A 152 -0.22 -16.37 5.92
N LYS A 153 -1.13 -17.34 6.01
CA LYS A 153 -2.44 -17.12 6.63
C LYS A 153 -2.32 -16.81 8.13
N ASP A 154 -1.50 -17.54 8.86
CA ASP A 154 -1.28 -17.32 10.29
C ASP A 154 -0.68 -15.92 10.54
N PHE A 155 0.25 -15.46 9.68
CA PHE A 155 0.80 -14.10 9.69
C PHE A 155 -0.26 -13.01 9.42
N PHE A 156 -1.10 -13.21 8.40
CA PHE A 156 -2.19 -12.29 8.09
C PHE A 156 -3.26 -12.23 9.20
N ASP A 157 -3.63 -13.38 9.76
CA ASP A 157 -4.61 -13.46 10.84
C ASP A 157 -4.12 -12.81 12.14
N ALA A 158 -2.80 -12.66 12.33
CA ALA A 158 -2.22 -11.86 13.41
C ALA A 158 -2.40 -10.34 13.21
N GLY A 159 -2.77 -9.89 12.01
CA GLY A 159 -3.05 -8.50 11.66
C GLY A 159 -2.02 -7.84 10.75
N HIS A 160 -0.99 -8.57 10.32
CA HIS A 160 0.05 -8.07 9.44
C HIS A 160 -0.42 -7.89 8.00
N GLY A 161 0.21 -6.98 7.26
CA GLY A 161 -0.19 -6.65 5.89
C GLY A 161 0.20 -7.72 4.87
N LEU A 162 -0.67 -7.97 3.90
CA LEU A 162 -0.36 -8.75 2.69
C LEU A 162 -0.45 -7.92 1.42
N TYR A 163 0.55 -7.99 0.55
CA TYR A 163 0.47 -7.48 -0.81
C TYR A 163 0.69 -8.62 -1.80
N ILE A 164 -0.36 -9.00 -2.54
CA ILE A 164 -0.33 -10.08 -3.51
C ILE A 164 -0.34 -9.49 -4.91
N TRP A 165 0.75 -9.69 -5.63
CA TRP A 165 0.96 -9.21 -6.99
C TRP A 165 0.90 -10.38 -7.98
N GLY A 166 -0.03 -10.28 -8.91
CA GLY A 166 -0.05 -11.07 -10.14
C GLY A 166 -0.01 -10.15 -11.37
N ASP A 167 0.02 -10.77 -12.52
CA ASP A 167 -0.18 -10.13 -13.83
C ASP A 167 -1.04 -11.09 -14.68
N ASN A 168 -1.04 -10.96 -16.01
CA ASN A 168 -1.74 -11.88 -16.89
C ASN A 168 -1.36 -13.36 -16.70
N ASP A 169 -2.21 -14.32 -17.05
CA ASP A 169 -1.80 -15.74 -17.16
C ASP A 169 -0.59 -15.85 -18.12
N PRO A 170 0.56 -16.45 -17.72
CA PRO A 170 0.82 -17.31 -16.55
C PRO A 170 1.37 -16.66 -15.28
N CYS A 171 1.47 -15.34 -15.22
CA CYS A 171 2.04 -14.55 -14.14
C CYS A 171 1.15 -14.40 -12.88
N LEU A 172 0.32 -15.40 -12.55
CA LEU A 172 -0.69 -15.29 -11.47
C LEU A 172 -0.85 -16.53 -10.59
N TYR A 173 -0.14 -17.64 -10.84
CA TYR A 173 -0.39 -18.90 -10.12
C TYR A 173 -0.03 -18.82 -8.63
N ASP A 174 1.08 -18.18 -8.26
CA ASP A 174 1.47 -17.99 -6.86
C ASP A 174 0.54 -17.00 -6.14
N ALA A 175 0.18 -15.92 -6.84
CA ALA A 175 -0.79 -14.94 -6.36
C ALA A 175 -2.14 -15.62 -6.07
N ASN A 176 -2.62 -16.45 -7.00
CA ASN A 176 -3.88 -17.18 -6.85
C ASN A 176 -3.82 -18.26 -5.77
N ALA A 177 -2.67 -18.91 -5.55
CA ALA A 177 -2.51 -19.85 -4.46
C ALA A 177 -2.77 -19.19 -3.10
N VAL A 178 -2.22 -17.98 -2.88
CA VAL A 178 -2.45 -17.20 -1.65
C VAL A 178 -3.87 -16.61 -1.63
N ALA A 179 -4.30 -15.95 -2.71
CA ALA A 179 -5.60 -15.29 -2.77
C ALA A 179 -6.77 -16.27 -2.53
N THR A 180 -6.69 -17.48 -3.12
CA THR A 180 -7.73 -18.50 -2.92
C THR A 180 -7.70 -19.03 -1.50
N TYR A 181 -6.51 -19.33 -0.96
CA TYR A 181 -6.37 -19.92 0.36
C TYR A 181 -6.77 -18.97 1.50
N VAL A 182 -6.48 -17.68 1.36
CA VAL A 182 -6.70 -16.68 2.42
C VAL A 182 -8.06 -15.98 2.27
N PHE A 183 -8.52 -15.74 1.04
CA PHE A 183 -9.63 -14.83 0.75
C PHE A 183 -10.74 -15.40 -0.14
N ASP A 184 -10.61 -16.66 -0.59
CA ASP A 184 -11.55 -17.28 -1.53
C ASP A 184 -11.79 -16.43 -2.80
N THR A 185 -10.72 -15.85 -3.33
CA THR A 185 -10.73 -15.11 -4.61
C THR A 185 -9.47 -15.39 -5.43
N LYS A 186 -9.43 -14.88 -6.65
CA LYS A 186 -8.34 -15.06 -7.61
C LYS A 186 -8.29 -13.93 -8.64
N LEU A 187 -7.15 -13.83 -9.30
CA LEU A 187 -6.91 -13.08 -10.53
C LEU A 187 -7.17 -13.99 -11.74
N GLU A 188 -7.71 -13.42 -12.81
CA GLU A 188 -7.93 -14.11 -14.09
C GLU A 188 -7.72 -13.18 -15.30
N GLY A 189 -7.29 -13.76 -16.42
CA GLY A 189 -7.26 -13.08 -17.71
C GLY A 189 -5.88 -12.58 -18.14
N ASP A 190 -5.90 -11.96 -19.31
CA ASP A 190 -4.75 -11.44 -20.05
C ASP A 190 -5.24 -10.19 -20.80
N VAL A 191 -5.53 -9.13 -20.05
CA VAL A 191 -6.18 -7.93 -20.57
C VAL A 191 -5.10 -6.91 -20.95
N PRO A 192 -5.08 -6.42 -22.20
CA PRO A 192 -4.17 -5.35 -22.59
C PRO A 192 -4.43 -4.09 -21.76
N GLY A 193 -3.38 -3.51 -21.21
CA GLY A 193 -3.42 -2.22 -20.54
C GLY A 193 -2.57 -1.17 -21.26
N ASP A 194 -1.48 -0.79 -20.60
CA ASP A 194 -0.54 0.25 -20.99
C ASP A 194 -1.14 1.66 -21.05
N GLN A 195 -2.22 1.93 -20.29
CA GLN A 195 -2.85 3.24 -20.18
C GLN A 195 -2.62 3.90 -18.82
N THR A 196 -2.87 5.21 -18.78
CA THR A 196 -3.04 5.96 -17.53
C THR A 196 -4.52 6.20 -17.31
N VAL A 197 -5.03 5.81 -16.15
CA VAL A 197 -6.41 6.07 -15.73
C VAL A 197 -6.45 7.19 -14.70
N THR A 198 -7.59 7.90 -14.63
CA THR A 198 -7.82 9.01 -13.68
C THR A 198 -8.53 8.51 -12.42
N LEU A 199 -9.02 9.40 -11.56
CA LEU A 199 -10.01 9.02 -10.54
C LEU A 199 -11.28 8.50 -11.22
N PHE A 200 -11.89 7.43 -10.70
CA PHE A 200 -13.23 7.05 -11.13
C PHE A 200 -14.28 7.94 -10.46
N GLU A 201 -15.33 8.32 -11.18
CA GLU A 201 -16.48 9.04 -10.62
C GLU A 201 -17.43 8.09 -9.90
N LYS A 202 -17.53 6.86 -10.42
CA LYS A 202 -18.38 5.79 -9.88
C LYS A 202 -17.64 4.45 -9.90
N GLU A 203 -17.87 3.65 -8.86
CA GLU A 203 -17.39 2.28 -8.80
C GLU A 203 -17.83 1.48 -10.05
N GLY A 204 -16.89 0.75 -10.66
CA GLY A 204 -17.07 0.02 -11.91
C GLY A 204 -16.64 0.78 -13.16
N GLU A 205 -16.34 2.07 -13.06
CA GLU A 205 -15.77 2.85 -14.16
C GLU A 205 -14.23 2.83 -14.09
N PRO A 206 -13.53 2.93 -15.25
CA PRO A 206 -12.08 3.04 -15.29
C PRO A 206 -11.55 4.14 -14.36
N GLY A 207 -10.55 3.80 -13.57
CA GLY A 207 -9.92 4.76 -12.67
C GLY A 207 -9.47 4.19 -11.34
N VAL A 208 -8.96 5.08 -10.50
CA VAL A 208 -8.50 4.79 -9.15
C VAL A 208 -9.43 5.40 -8.10
N LEU A 209 -9.58 4.72 -6.97
CA LEU A 209 -10.48 5.10 -5.88
C LEU A 209 -10.17 6.51 -5.33
N PRO A 210 -11.11 7.46 -5.37
CA PRO A 210 -10.94 8.75 -4.72
C PRO A 210 -11.08 8.64 -3.19
N GLY A 211 -10.39 9.52 -2.46
CA GLY A 211 -10.59 9.74 -1.03
C GLY A 211 -10.04 8.65 -0.10
N HIS A 212 -9.12 7.80 -0.56
CA HIS A 212 -8.59 6.68 0.21
C HIS A 212 -7.10 6.87 0.55
N LEU A 213 -6.65 6.32 1.68
CA LEU A 213 -5.25 6.44 2.12
C LEU A 213 -4.25 5.91 1.08
N LEU A 214 -4.57 4.77 0.45
CA LEU A 214 -3.78 4.18 -0.65
C LEU A 214 -3.60 5.13 -1.84
N THR A 215 -4.53 6.06 -2.05
CA THR A 215 -4.59 6.94 -3.21
C THR A 215 -4.21 8.39 -2.89
N THR A 216 -3.66 8.62 -1.69
CA THR A 216 -3.12 9.92 -1.26
C THR A 216 -2.13 10.48 -2.30
N GLY A 217 -2.38 11.69 -2.78
CA GLY A 217 -1.57 12.40 -3.78
C GLY A 217 -1.65 11.84 -5.21
N ILE A 218 -2.55 10.88 -5.48
CA ILE A 218 -2.71 10.22 -6.79
C ILE A 218 -4.03 10.65 -7.42
N GLU A 219 -3.95 11.30 -8.57
CA GLU A 219 -5.08 11.58 -9.47
C GLU A 219 -5.00 10.75 -10.76
N HIS A 220 -3.79 10.30 -11.12
CA HIS A 220 -3.48 9.56 -12.33
C HIS A 220 -2.58 8.37 -11.99
N ILE A 221 -3.00 7.17 -12.39
CA ILE A 221 -2.23 5.94 -12.18
C ILE A 221 -2.00 5.18 -13.48
N TYR A 222 -0.77 4.72 -13.69
CA TYR A 222 -0.45 3.78 -14.76
C TYR A 222 -0.96 2.38 -14.41
N GLU A 223 -1.69 1.73 -15.31
CA GLU A 223 -2.39 0.49 -15.00
C GLU A 223 -1.54 -0.78 -15.15
N GLY A 224 -0.31 -0.69 -15.67
CA GLY A 224 0.51 -1.85 -16.06
C GLY A 224 0.39 -2.15 -17.56
N VAL A 225 1.29 -2.95 -18.12
CA VAL A 225 1.33 -3.25 -19.58
C VAL A 225 0.22 -4.21 -19.97
N THR A 226 0.15 -5.29 -19.22
CA THR A 226 -0.91 -6.30 -19.26
C THR A 226 -1.40 -6.43 -17.84
N VAL A 227 -2.67 -6.83 -17.67
CA VAL A 227 -3.27 -6.95 -16.35
C VAL A 227 -4.18 -8.17 -16.26
N ALA A 228 -4.26 -8.74 -15.07
CA ALA A 228 -5.31 -9.67 -14.70
C ALA A 228 -6.43 -8.97 -13.93
N THR A 229 -7.61 -9.59 -13.97
CA THR A 229 -8.84 -9.14 -13.33
C THR A 229 -9.04 -9.86 -12.01
N LEU A 230 -9.12 -9.09 -10.92
CA LEU A 230 -9.54 -9.58 -9.63
C LEU A 230 -11.02 -9.96 -9.66
N GLN A 231 -11.30 -11.22 -9.32
CA GLN A 231 -12.67 -11.70 -9.22
C GLN A 231 -13.35 -11.15 -7.95
N PRO A 232 -14.63 -10.75 -8.03
CA PRO A 232 -15.35 -10.23 -6.88
C PRO A 232 -15.43 -11.22 -5.71
N THR A 233 -15.28 -10.73 -4.48
CA THR A 233 -15.51 -11.47 -3.23
C THR A 233 -15.98 -10.50 -2.14
N GLU A 234 -16.73 -10.96 -1.14
CA GLU A 234 -17.30 -10.09 -0.09
C GLU A 234 -16.24 -9.33 0.75
N GLY A 235 -15.00 -9.84 0.77
CA GLY A 235 -13.91 -9.25 1.55
C GLY A 235 -13.22 -8.04 0.90
N PHE A 236 -13.24 -7.96 -0.44
CA PHE A 236 -12.44 -6.99 -1.19
C PHE A 236 -13.28 -5.85 -1.75
N LYS A 237 -12.79 -4.63 -1.54
CA LYS A 237 -13.34 -3.41 -2.12
C LYS A 237 -12.51 -2.98 -3.33
N PRO A 238 -13.12 -2.37 -4.35
CA PRO A 238 -12.40 -1.90 -5.51
C PRO A 238 -11.37 -0.82 -5.21
N LEU A 239 -10.20 -0.89 -5.85
CA LEU A 239 -9.15 0.10 -5.73
C LEU A 239 -8.78 0.72 -7.09
N ILE A 240 -8.56 -0.12 -8.11
CA ILE A 240 -8.19 0.31 -9.46
C ILE A 240 -9.00 -0.49 -10.48
N TYR A 241 -9.76 0.21 -11.30
CA TYR A 241 -10.33 -0.30 -12.54
C TYR A 241 -9.46 0.11 -13.72
N GLY A 242 -9.16 -0.84 -14.59
CA GLY A 242 -8.43 -0.59 -15.82
C GLY A 242 -9.22 0.18 -16.86
N SER A 243 -8.53 0.67 -17.87
CA SER A 243 -9.06 1.31 -19.06
C SER A 243 -10.02 0.40 -19.83
N ALA A 244 -9.85 -0.92 -19.72
CA ALA A 244 -10.78 -1.93 -20.24
C ALA A 244 -12.01 -2.19 -19.35
N GLY A 245 -12.16 -1.49 -18.22
CA GLY A 245 -13.28 -1.59 -17.28
C GLY A 245 -13.22 -2.77 -16.31
N ASN A 246 -12.14 -3.56 -16.33
CA ASN A 246 -11.93 -4.66 -15.41
C ASN A 246 -11.33 -4.20 -14.07
N LEU A 247 -11.67 -4.89 -12.98
CA LEU A 247 -11.10 -4.63 -11.66
C LEU A 247 -9.67 -5.18 -11.61
N ILE A 248 -8.65 -4.32 -11.64
CA ILE A 248 -7.24 -4.74 -11.61
C ILE A 248 -6.76 -4.96 -10.18
N ALA A 249 -7.10 -4.03 -9.28
CA ALA A 249 -6.65 -4.09 -7.91
C ALA A 249 -7.81 -3.86 -6.94
N GLY A 250 -7.78 -4.60 -5.83
CA GLY A 250 -8.71 -4.43 -4.72
C GLY A 250 -7.97 -4.44 -3.39
N TYR A 251 -8.63 -3.91 -2.36
CA TYR A 251 -8.12 -3.92 -0.99
C TYR A 251 -9.08 -4.60 -0.03
N TYR A 252 -8.52 -5.22 0.99
CA TYR A 252 -9.22 -5.79 2.15
C TYR A 252 -8.87 -4.95 3.37
N ASP A 253 -9.87 -4.46 4.10
CA ASP A 253 -9.70 -3.78 5.39
C ASP A 253 -10.87 -4.13 6.31
N GLN A 254 -10.67 -5.20 7.10
CA GLN A 254 -11.67 -5.72 8.04
C GLN A 254 -10.96 -6.33 9.26
N ASP A 255 -11.57 -6.18 10.43
CA ASP A 255 -11.07 -6.75 11.71
C ASP A 255 -9.61 -6.39 12.04
N GLY A 256 -9.16 -5.22 11.58
CA GLY A 256 -7.79 -4.73 11.76
C GLY A 256 -6.74 -5.53 10.97
N LYS A 257 -7.14 -6.18 9.87
CA LYS A 257 -6.26 -6.86 8.92
C LYS A 257 -6.35 -6.16 7.57
N ARG A 258 -5.21 -6.02 6.89
CA ARG A 258 -5.12 -5.31 5.62
C ARG A 258 -4.44 -6.14 4.54
N ALA A 259 -5.02 -6.16 3.35
CA ALA A 259 -4.40 -6.77 2.19
C ALA A 259 -4.70 -6.01 0.89
N ILE A 260 -3.84 -6.19 -0.10
CA ILE A 260 -4.05 -5.73 -1.46
C ILE A 260 -3.81 -6.93 -2.39
N ILE A 261 -4.71 -7.13 -3.35
CA ILE A 261 -4.49 -8.02 -4.49
C ILE A 261 -4.46 -7.13 -5.73
N ASP A 262 -3.40 -7.24 -6.51
CA ASP A 262 -3.16 -6.39 -7.67
C ASP A 262 -2.68 -7.22 -8.85
N GLY A 263 -3.42 -7.13 -9.96
CA GLY A 263 -3.18 -7.86 -11.18
C GLY A 263 -2.28 -7.15 -12.20
N GLY A 264 -1.53 -6.10 -11.82
CA GLY A 264 -0.65 -5.36 -12.74
C GLY A 264 0.78 -5.19 -12.22
N PHE A 265 1.48 -6.28 -11.87
CA PHE A 265 2.81 -6.18 -11.27
C PHE A 265 3.87 -5.57 -12.19
N THR A 266 3.62 -5.45 -13.50
CA THR A 266 4.49 -4.71 -14.43
C THR A 266 4.83 -3.30 -13.93
N ARG A 267 3.95 -2.68 -13.13
CA ARG A 267 4.21 -1.41 -12.41
C ARG A 267 5.47 -1.43 -11.53
N LEU A 268 5.90 -2.59 -11.03
CA LEU A 268 7.06 -2.72 -10.15
C LEU A 268 8.41 -2.58 -10.85
N TYR A 269 8.46 -2.76 -12.18
CA TYR A 269 9.72 -2.77 -12.94
C TYR A 269 9.68 -2.04 -14.28
N TYR A 270 8.49 -1.79 -14.81
CA TYR A 270 8.29 -1.12 -16.09
C TYR A 270 7.59 0.21 -15.84
N LYS A 271 8.13 1.29 -16.43
CA LYS A 271 7.53 2.64 -16.35
C LYS A 271 7.27 3.11 -14.90
N TRP A 272 8.18 2.82 -13.97
CA TRP A 272 8.08 3.19 -12.55
C TRP A 272 7.73 4.67 -12.29
N ASP A 273 8.32 5.59 -13.05
CA ASP A 273 8.07 7.03 -12.91
C ASP A 273 6.80 7.51 -13.65
N THR A 274 6.03 6.60 -14.25
CA THR A 274 4.80 6.93 -14.97
C THR A 274 3.63 6.99 -14.00
N ALA A 275 2.96 8.14 -14.02
CA ALA A 275 1.66 8.40 -13.40
C ALA A 275 1.49 7.71 -12.04
N GLY A 276 2.06 8.29 -10.97
CA GLY A 276 1.72 7.92 -9.60
C GLY A 276 2.14 6.53 -9.14
N THR A 277 2.77 5.70 -9.98
CA THR A 277 3.14 4.31 -9.66
C THR A 277 4.01 4.20 -8.42
N GLY A 278 5.12 4.95 -8.35
CA GLY A 278 5.97 4.93 -7.16
C GLY A 278 5.26 5.42 -5.89
N ARG A 279 4.41 6.43 -6.01
CA ARG A 279 3.57 6.94 -4.91
C ARG A 279 2.59 5.88 -4.42
N TYR A 280 1.93 5.17 -5.35
CA TYR A 280 1.01 4.08 -5.03
C TYR A 280 1.69 2.97 -4.23
N VAL A 281 2.88 2.55 -4.67
CA VAL A 281 3.65 1.49 -3.99
C VAL A 281 4.10 1.93 -2.59
N MET A 282 4.55 3.18 -2.42
CA MET A 282 4.88 3.72 -1.09
C MET A 282 3.64 3.85 -0.18
N ASN A 283 2.51 4.32 -0.73
CA ASN A 283 1.25 4.41 0.02
C ASN A 283 0.76 3.02 0.46
N ALA A 284 0.85 2.03 -0.42
CA ALA A 284 0.52 0.64 -0.10
C ALA A 284 1.38 0.11 1.04
N ALA A 285 2.70 0.30 1.00
CA ALA A 285 3.60 -0.11 2.08
C ALA A 285 3.25 0.54 3.42
N ALA A 286 2.95 1.84 3.40
CA ALA A 286 2.58 2.62 4.59
C ALA A 286 1.21 2.22 5.18
N TRP A 287 0.26 1.89 4.32
CA TRP A 287 -1.08 1.48 4.74
C TRP A 287 -1.10 0.05 5.29
N LEU A 288 -0.38 -0.86 4.65
CA LEU A 288 -0.22 -2.26 5.05
C LEU A 288 0.60 -2.44 6.34
N ALA A 289 1.42 -1.44 6.71
CA ALA A 289 2.14 -1.44 7.99
C ALA A 289 1.22 -1.45 9.22
N ASN A 290 -0.06 -1.02 9.05
CA ASN A 290 -1.09 -1.08 10.10
C ASN A 290 -0.61 -0.43 11.41
N ALA A 291 -0.03 0.75 11.29
CA ALA A 291 0.69 1.42 12.36
C ALA A 291 -0.18 1.86 13.53
N GLU A 292 -1.47 2.08 13.30
CA GLU A 292 -2.44 2.32 14.36
C GLU A 292 -2.59 1.12 15.30
N ARG A 293 -2.28 -0.09 14.83
CA ARG A 293 -2.34 -1.33 15.60
C ARG A 293 -0.98 -1.66 16.21
N PHE A 294 0.08 -1.61 15.42
CA PHE A 294 1.41 -2.05 15.85
C PHE A 294 2.33 -0.93 16.34
N GLY A 295 1.99 0.34 16.11
CA GLY A 295 2.82 1.49 16.47
C GLY A 295 4.23 1.42 15.88
N ASP A 296 5.20 1.93 16.63
CA ASP A 296 6.63 1.89 16.27
C ASP A 296 7.32 0.62 16.80
N VAL A 297 6.62 -0.52 16.93
CA VAL A 297 7.26 -1.74 17.44
C VAL A 297 8.41 -2.13 16.52
N VAL A 298 9.62 -1.81 16.97
CA VAL A 298 10.88 -2.04 16.26
C VAL A 298 11.19 -3.52 16.33
N ASN A 299 10.91 -4.24 15.25
CA ASN A 299 11.43 -5.58 15.07
C ASN A 299 12.91 -5.50 14.65
N PRO A 300 13.82 -6.28 15.25
CA PRO A 300 15.22 -6.23 14.90
C PRO A 300 15.43 -6.53 13.41
N LYS A 301 16.09 -5.61 12.69
CA LYS A 301 16.35 -5.69 11.24
C LYS A 301 16.88 -7.07 10.84
N LEU A 302 16.25 -7.69 9.86
CA LEU A 302 16.85 -8.80 9.11
C LEU A 302 18.03 -8.24 8.30
N LYS A 303 19.20 -8.88 8.41
CA LYS A 303 20.37 -8.57 7.57
C LYS A 303 20.44 -9.60 6.44
N GLU A 304 20.78 -9.11 5.25
CA GLU A 304 21.16 -9.85 4.01
C GLU A 304 20.04 -10.24 3.03
N GLU A 305 20.27 -10.03 1.74
CA GLU A 305 19.49 -10.63 0.65
C GLU A 305 19.97 -12.08 0.46
N LYS A 306 19.06 -13.04 0.40
CA LYS A 306 19.40 -14.40 -0.03
C LYS A 306 19.14 -14.52 -1.54
N GLN A 307 20.23 -14.71 -2.30
CA GLN A 307 20.21 -15.04 -3.72
C GLN A 307 19.80 -16.48 -3.95
#